data_AF-A0A2V6E690-F1
#
_entry.id   AF-A0A2V6E690-F1
#
_cell.length_a   1.000
_cell.length_b   1.000
_cell.length_c   1.000
_cell.angle_alpha   90.00
_cell.angle_beta   90.00
_cell.angle_gamma   90.00
#
_symmetry.space_group_name_H-M   'P 1'
#
loop_
_entity.id
_entity.type
_entity.pdbx_description
1 polymer ?
#
loop_
_entity_poly.entity_id
_entity_poly.type
_entity_poly.pdbx_seq_one_letter_code
_entity_poly.pdbx_strand_id
1 'polypeptide(L)'
;VFNQSFVMSILVAFALGVFGFLLRNLYCEALSADAATATLAKSYLLWFIPALALQFPLVALGSALRATGIIKPTVGLQVLSVVLNIILAPLLIFGIGPWPRLGVTGAALATFISILIADVLMVIYFEKKYHYLRFRFPLFRPRLKIWTKMLHIGVPAGAEFVLLFVYIVIVYGIIRGFGPAAQAGFGVGARVMQALFLPVVALSFAVAPVVGQNFGGRRADRVRHSVYAGIGIAAVMMLVLTFIVWLAPAALIGFFSNDPRVIAFGGDYLRIVSFNFVAAGIVFTTSSVFQGIGNTWPPLISSMARLLLFALPAVLISRTPGFEIKHVWYLSVASQLLQMCINLLLLRRELRKKLNFEGLENLVPGGATAT
;
A
#
# COMPACT_ATOMS: atom_id res chain seq x y z
N VAL A 1 9.55 -16.32 13.90
CA VAL A 1 9.26 -15.30 12.87
C VAL A 1 8.52 -14.12 13.48
N PHE A 2 7.35 -14.32 14.11
CA PHE A 2 6.59 -13.27 14.81
C PHE A 2 7.43 -12.31 15.70
N ASN A 3 8.14 -12.85 16.71
CA ASN A 3 8.99 -12.01 17.58
C ASN A 3 10.08 -11.26 16.80
N GLN A 4 10.62 -11.86 15.73
CA GLN A 4 11.65 -11.25 14.90
C GLN A 4 11.08 -10.15 14.00
N SER A 5 9.87 -10.33 13.44
CA SER A 5 9.20 -9.29 12.66
C SER A 5 8.83 -8.09 13.52
N PHE A 6 8.42 -8.30 14.78
CA PHE A 6 8.12 -7.23 15.73
C PHE A 6 9.37 -6.44 16.13
N VAL A 7 10.47 -7.13 16.48
CA VAL A 7 11.76 -6.45 16.77
C VAL A 7 12.23 -5.67 15.55
N MET A 8 12.15 -6.27 14.36
CA MET A 8 12.52 -5.60 13.13
C MET A 8 11.66 -4.37 12.84
N SER A 9 10.34 -4.43 13.07
CA SER A 9 9.45 -3.28 12.88
C SER A 9 9.79 -2.14 13.84
N ILE A 10 10.14 -2.44 15.11
CA ILE A 10 10.58 -1.42 16.07
C ILE A 10 11.90 -0.77 15.63
N LEU A 11 12.86 -1.57 15.17
CA LEU A 11 14.15 -1.04 14.72
C LEU A 11 14.00 -0.16 13.48
N VAL A 12 13.18 -0.57 12.51
CA VAL A 12 12.88 0.23 11.32
C VAL A 12 12.11 1.50 11.71
N ALA A 13 11.13 1.39 12.62
CA ALA A 13 10.40 2.55 13.16
C ALA A 13 11.34 3.56 13.81
N PHE A 14 12.28 3.08 14.64
CA PHE A 14 13.25 3.93 15.32
C PHE A 14 14.21 4.57 14.33
N ALA A 15 14.79 3.80 13.41
CA ALA A 15 15.72 4.30 12.40
C ALA A 15 15.07 5.38 11.50
N LEU A 16 13.86 5.11 11.00
CA LEU A 16 13.12 6.07 10.17
C LEU A 16 12.61 7.26 10.98
N GLY A 17 12.25 7.06 12.25
CA GLY A 17 11.90 8.13 13.17
C GLY A 17 13.07 9.10 13.38
N VAL A 18 14.26 8.58 13.73
CA VAL A 18 15.49 9.38 13.89
C VAL A 18 15.82 10.11 12.60
N PHE A 19 15.81 9.41 11.47
CA PHE A 19 16.08 10.01 10.16
C PHE A 19 15.08 11.12 9.82
N GLY A 20 13.78 10.89 10.08
CA GLY A 20 12.72 11.88 9.91
C GLY A 20 12.92 13.12 10.77
N PHE A 21 13.32 12.95 12.04
CA PHE A 21 13.60 14.07 12.94
C PHE A 21 14.82 14.89 12.51
N LEU A 22 15.89 14.23 12.05
CA LEU A 22 17.09 14.90 11.55
C LEU A 22 16.78 15.75 10.30
N LEU A 23 15.96 15.23 9.39
CA LEU A 23 15.58 15.93 8.16
C LEU A 23 14.42 16.91 8.32
N ARG A 24 13.68 16.87 9.43
CA ARG A 24 12.46 17.67 9.64
C ARG A 24 12.69 19.16 9.37
N ASN A 25 13.74 19.73 9.96
CA ASN A 25 13.98 21.18 9.86
C ASN A 25 14.32 21.58 8.42
N LEU A 26 15.24 20.84 7.78
CA LEU A 26 15.64 21.04 6.39
C LEU A 26 14.44 20.91 5.44
N TYR A 27 13.62 19.87 5.64
CA TYR A 27 12.43 19.63 4.83
C TYR A 27 11.43 20.79 4.94
N CYS A 28 11.14 21.25 6.16
CA CYS A 28 10.21 22.34 6.37
C CYS A 28 10.71 23.66 5.79
N GLU A 29 12.01 23.97 5.91
CA GLU A 29 12.57 25.22 5.40
C GLU A 29 12.69 25.22 3.88
N ALA A 30 13.06 24.10 3.27
CA ALA A 30 13.22 24.01 1.81
C ALA A 30 11.90 24.01 1.03
N LEU A 31 10.81 23.54 1.65
CA LEU A 31 9.53 23.32 0.95
C LEU A 31 8.43 24.34 1.31
N SER A 32 8.59 25.10 2.40
CA SER A 32 7.58 26.07 2.82
C SER A 32 7.70 27.37 2.05
N ALA A 33 6.55 28.02 1.80
CA ALA A 33 6.51 29.31 1.11
C ALA A 33 7.07 30.47 1.95
N ASP A 34 6.98 30.36 3.28
CA ASP A 34 7.38 31.40 4.24
C ASP A 34 7.74 30.79 5.61
N ALA A 35 8.35 31.62 6.47
CA ALA A 35 8.83 31.19 7.79
C ALA A 35 7.70 30.79 8.77
N ALA A 36 6.51 31.39 8.67
CA ALA A 36 5.38 31.04 9.52
C ALA A 36 4.84 29.66 9.14
N THR A 37 4.69 29.40 7.84
CA THR A 37 4.33 28.08 7.31
C THR A 37 5.36 27.01 7.70
N ALA A 38 6.66 27.33 7.62
CA ALA A 38 7.73 26.42 8.05
C ALA A 38 7.63 26.07 9.55
N THR A 39 7.28 27.04 10.39
CA THR A 39 7.12 26.85 11.84
C THR A 39 5.92 25.95 12.17
N LEU A 40 4.80 26.16 11.47
CA LEU A 40 3.62 25.29 11.58
C LEU A 40 3.92 23.86 11.14
N ALA A 41 4.62 23.69 10.01
CA ALA A 41 5.03 22.39 9.50
C ALA A 41 5.98 21.65 10.47
N LYS A 42 6.95 22.36 11.06
CA LYS A 42 7.85 21.78 12.09
C LYS A 42 7.06 21.28 13.31
N SER A 43 6.08 22.05 13.76
CA SER A 43 5.23 21.72 14.91
C SER A 43 4.30 20.53 14.63
N TYR A 44 3.76 20.44 13.41
CA TYR A 44 3.01 19.27 12.95
C TYR A 44 3.87 18.00 12.93
N LEU A 45 5.02 18.07 12.25
CA LEU A 45 5.90 16.92 12.06
C LEU A 45 6.52 16.41 13.36
N LEU A 46 6.66 17.26 14.39
CA LEU A 46 7.10 16.85 15.73
C LEU A 46 6.28 15.67 16.27
N TRP A 47 4.96 15.69 16.07
CA TRP A 47 4.05 14.63 16.54
C TRP A 47 3.70 13.61 15.45
N PHE A 48 3.70 14.04 14.19
CA PHE A 48 3.37 13.17 13.08
C PHE A 48 4.46 12.14 12.78
N ILE A 49 5.76 12.48 12.94
CA ILE A 49 6.86 11.53 12.72
C ILE A 49 6.78 10.34 13.69
N PRO A 50 6.61 10.52 15.01
CA PRO A 50 6.35 9.42 15.94
C PRO A 50 5.10 8.61 15.57
N ALA A 51 4.02 9.26 15.12
CA ALA A 51 2.80 8.58 14.71
C ALA A 51 3.04 7.65 13.51
N LEU A 52 3.84 8.11 12.52
CA LEU A 52 4.27 7.29 11.39
C LEU A 52 5.20 6.15 11.82
N ALA A 53 6.09 6.39 12.80
CA ALA A 53 6.95 5.34 13.33
C ALA A 53 6.14 4.22 14.00
N LEU A 54 5.10 4.56 14.77
CA LEU A 54 4.19 3.59 15.40
C LEU A 54 3.36 2.78 14.39
N GLN A 55 3.18 3.24 13.15
CA GLN A 55 2.51 2.41 12.15
C GLN A 55 3.27 1.13 11.80
N PHE A 56 4.60 1.11 11.92
CA PHE A 56 5.39 -0.10 11.64
C PHE A 56 5.02 -1.28 12.56
N PRO A 57 5.09 -1.16 13.90
CA PRO A 57 4.62 -2.23 14.79
C PRO A 57 3.14 -2.53 14.62
N LEU A 58 2.26 -1.53 14.45
CA LEU A 58 0.82 -1.76 14.24
C LEU A 58 0.55 -2.63 13.01
N VAL A 59 1.16 -2.30 11.87
CA VAL A 59 1.04 -3.06 10.63
C VAL A 59 1.66 -4.45 10.76
N ALA A 60 2.80 -4.58 11.45
CA ALA A 60 3.45 -5.87 11.67
C ALA A 60 2.59 -6.82 12.51
N LEU A 61 2.03 -6.34 13.62
CA LEU A 61 1.12 -7.09 14.49
C LEU A 61 -0.18 -7.43 13.76
N GLY A 62 -0.76 -6.47 13.05
CA GLY A 62 -1.96 -6.68 12.24
C GLY A 62 -1.76 -7.71 11.13
N SER A 63 -0.60 -7.68 10.47
CA SER A 63 -0.23 -8.67 9.44
C SER A 63 -0.02 -10.06 10.02
N ALA A 64 0.52 -10.18 11.24
CA ALA A 64 0.68 -11.45 11.91
C ALA A 64 -0.67 -12.12 12.24
N LEU A 65 -1.66 -11.37 12.73
CA LEU A 65 -3.02 -11.90 12.95
C LEU A 65 -3.71 -12.28 11.63
N ARG A 66 -3.55 -11.45 10.58
CA ARG A 66 -4.06 -11.79 9.25
C ARG A 66 -3.44 -13.08 8.72
N ALA A 67 -2.14 -13.28 8.93
CA ALA A 67 -1.44 -14.50 8.53
C ALA A 67 -1.95 -15.76 9.25
N THR A 68 -2.54 -15.65 10.45
CA THR A 68 -3.21 -16.76 11.14
C THR A 68 -4.70 -16.87 10.83
N GLY A 69 -5.25 -16.02 9.95
CA GLY A 69 -6.66 -16.03 9.57
C GLY A 69 -7.58 -15.24 10.52
N ILE A 70 -7.03 -14.49 11.48
CA ILE A 70 -7.80 -13.73 12.46
C ILE A 70 -7.77 -12.25 12.08
N ILE A 71 -8.92 -11.72 11.68
CA ILE A 71 -9.02 -10.33 11.17
C ILE A 71 -9.75 -9.38 12.11
N LYS A 72 -10.73 -9.88 12.89
CA LYS A 72 -11.65 -9.03 13.68
C LYS A 72 -10.94 -8.11 14.70
N PRO A 73 -9.97 -8.59 15.51
CA PRO A 73 -9.28 -7.74 16.47
C PRO A 73 -8.48 -6.62 15.80
N THR A 74 -7.75 -6.94 14.73
CA THR A 74 -6.98 -5.96 13.94
C THR A 74 -7.88 -4.87 13.37
N VAL A 75 -9.02 -5.25 12.79
CA VAL A 75 -9.97 -4.28 12.21
C VAL A 75 -10.61 -3.44 13.32
N GLY A 76 -11.05 -4.06 14.42
CA GLY A 76 -11.67 -3.34 15.54
C GLY A 76 -10.75 -2.29 16.16
N LEU A 77 -9.46 -2.60 16.34
CA LEU A 77 -8.48 -1.65 16.88
C LEU A 77 -8.14 -0.51 15.90
N GLN A 78 -8.10 -0.79 14.59
CA GLN A 78 -7.94 0.27 13.59
C GLN A 78 -9.15 1.20 13.54
N VAL A 79 -10.37 0.64 13.60
CA VAL A 79 -11.60 1.45 13.68
C VAL A 79 -11.60 2.29 14.94
N LEU A 80 -11.21 1.72 16.09
CA LEU A 80 -11.06 2.48 17.33
C LEU A 80 -10.06 3.64 17.19
N SER A 81 -8.91 3.40 16.57
CA SER A 81 -7.92 4.46 16.28
C SER A 81 -8.53 5.61 15.47
N VAL A 82 -9.28 5.28 14.42
CA VAL A 82 -9.96 6.28 13.58
C VAL A 82 -11.03 7.03 14.37
N VAL A 83 -11.87 6.34 15.15
CA VAL A 83 -12.90 6.97 16.00
C VAL A 83 -12.27 7.90 17.04
N LEU A 84 -11.22 7.45 17.73
CA LEU A 84 -10.45 8.29 18.65
C LEU A 84 -9.90 9.52 17.94
N ASN A 85 -9.42 9.38 16.70
CA ASN A 85 -8.87 10.50 15.95
C ASN A 85 -9.97 11.52 15.57
N ILE A 86 -11.13 11.04 15.13
CA ILE A 86 -12.30 11.87 14.80
C ILE A 86 -12.76 12.68 16.03
N ILE A 87 -12.64 12.12 17.24
CA ILE A 87 -13.01 12.80 18.48
C ILE A 87 -11.90 13.74 18.95
N LEU A 88 -10.65 13.27 19.02
CA LEU A 88 -9.52 14.03 19.57
C LEU A 88 -9.09 15.19 18.68
N ALA A 89 -9.18 15.06 17.35
CA ALA A 89 -8.70 16.08 16.44
C ALA A 89 -9.46 17.41 16.60
N PRO A 90 -10.81 17.48 16.55
CA PRO A 90 -11.53 18.72 16.80
C PRO A 90 -11.26 19.31 18.20
N LEU A 91 -11.16 18.46 19.23
CA LEU A 91 -10.88 18.90 20.59
C LEU A 91 -9.53 19.60 20.71
N LEU A 92 -8.47 19.04 20.11
CA LEU A 92 -7.11 19.57 20.17
C LEU A 92 -6.85 20.69 19.15
N ILE A 93 -7.52 20.66 17.99
CA ILE A 93 -7.41 21.72 16.98
C ILE A 93 -8.06 23.00 17.51
N PHE A 94 -9.33 22.91 17.95
CA PHE A 94 -10.13 24.07 18.34
C PHE A 94 -10.06 24.40 19.83
N GLY A 95 -9.42 23.56 20.65
CA GLY A 95 -9.28 23.75 22.10
C GLY A 95 -10.63 23.81 22.80
N ILE A 96 -11.47 22.80 22.57
CA ILE A 96 -12.83 22.75 23.14
C ILE A 96 -12.75 22.16 24.56
N GLY A 97 -13.31 22.84 25.55
CA GLY A 97 -13.32 22.40 26.95
C GLY A 97 -12.00 22.67 27.67
N PRO A 98 -11.42 21.71 28.42
CA PRO A 98 -10.17 21.91 29.17
C PRO A 98 -8.91 21.88 28.28
N TRP A 99 -9.07 21.66 26.97
CA TRP A 99 -7.97 21.41 26.05
C TRP A 99 -7.44 22.73 25.44
N PRO A 100 -6.11 22.90 25.33
CA PRO A 100 -5.54 24.08 24.69
C PRO A 100 -5.79 24.09 23.18
N ARG A 101 -5.84 25.30 22.58
CA ARG A 101 -5.93 25.50 21.12
C ARG A 101 -4.57 25.24 20.48
N LEU A 102 -4.36 24.02 19.97
CA LEU A 102 -3.09 23.61 19.37
C LEU A 102 -3.08 23.71 17.83
N GLY A 103 -4.23 23.99 17.21
CA GLY A 103 -4.35 24.13 15.75
C GLY A 103 -3.79 22.92 15.00
N VAL A 104 -2.88 23.17 14.05
CA VAL A 104 -2.24 22.13 13.23
C VAL A 104 -1.49 21.09 14.08
N THR A 105 -0.80 21.52 15.13
CA THR A 105 -0.13 20.61 16.09
C THR A 105 -1.12 19.68 16.77
N GLY A 106 -2.33 20.17 17.09
CA GLY A 106 -3.41 19.38 17.68
C GLY A 106 -3.87 18.24 16.78
N ALA A 107 -3.90 18.46 15.46
CA ALA A 107 -4.22 17.42 14.48
C ALA A 107 -3.19 16.27 14.51
N ALA A 108 -1.89 16.60 14.48
CA ALA A 108 -0.83 15.59 14.54
C ALA A 108 -0.80 14.84 15.88
N LEU A 109 -1.00 15.57 16.99
CA LEU A 109 -1.05 14.97 18.33
C LEU A 109 -2.24 14.01 18.47
N ALA A 110 -3.42 14.37 17.95
CA ALA A 110 -4.57 13.47 17.90
C ALA A 110 -4.25 12.18 17.14
N THR A 111 -3.56 12.27 16.00
CA THR A 111 -3.15 11.10 15.22
C THR A 111 -2.15 10.23 15.98
N PHE A 112 -1.17 10.84 16.63
CA PHE A 112 -0.20 10.14 17.46
C PHE A 112 -0.88 9.37 18.60
N ILE A 113 -1.75 10.03 19.37
CA ILE A 113 -2.45 9.41 20.52
C ILE A 113 -3.35 8.26 20.04
N SER A 114 -4.11 8.45 18.97
CA SER A 114 -4.99 7.42 18.42
C SER A 114 -4.24 6.17 17.96
N ILE A 115 -3.09 6.34 17.30
CA ILE A 115 -2.26 5.20 16.85
C ILE A 115 -1.60 4.54 18.05
N LEU A 116 -1.06 5.31 18.99
CA LEU A 116 -0.44 4.80 20.21
C LEU A 116 -1.40 3.95 21.04
N ILE A 117 -2.63 4.40 21.24
CA ILE A 117 -3.66 3.63 21.96
C ILE A 117 -3.94 2.31 21.23
N ALA A 118 -4.10 2.34 19.90
CA ALA A 118 -4.35 1.14 19.12
C ALA A 118 -3.18 0.14 19.20
N ASP A 119 -1.95 0.62 19.18
CA ASP A 119 -0.73 -0.19 19.31
C ASP A 119 -0.63 -0.86 20.68
N VAL A 120 -0.82 -0.08 21.75
CA VAL A 120 -0.80 -0.59 23.13
C VAL A 120 -1.87 -1.65 23.32
N LEU A 121 -3.09 -1.38 22.86
CA LEU A 121 -4.19 -2.36 22.94
C LEU A 121 -3.92 -3.60 22.09
N MET A 122 -3.26 -3.47 20.94
CA MET A 122 -2.86 -4.60 20.10
C MET A 122 -1.85 -5.48 20.83
N VAL A 123 -0.82 -4.89 21.45
CA VAL A 123 0.17 -5.62 22.26
C VAL A 123 -0.51 -6.34 23.44
N ILE A 124 -1.40 -5.67 24.16
CA ILE A 124 -2.17 -6.27 25.27
C ILE A 124 -3.03 -7.44 24.77
N TYR A 125 -3.67 -7.30 23.60
CA TYR A 125 -4.48 -8.36 23.01
C TYR A 125 -3.67 -9.63 22.72
N PHE A 126 -2.47 -9.48 22.15
CA PHE A 126 -1.57 -10.60 21.87
C PHE A 126 -1.16 -11.36 23.14
N GLU A 127 -0.79 -10.64 24.20
CA GLU A 127 -0.38 -11.25 25.48
C GLU A 127 -1.52 -11.98 26.19
N LYS A 128 -2.73 -11.39 26.20
CA LYS A 128 -3.85 -11.92 26.98
C LYS A 128 -4.66 -12.99 26.25
N LYS A 129 -4.87 -12.86 24.93
CA LYS A 129 -5.83 -13.71 24.20
C LYS A 129 -5.21 -14.67 23.19
N TYR A 130 -3.94 -14.50 22.79
CA TYR A 130 -3.36 -15.31 21.71
C TYR A 130 -2.08 -16.03 22.10
N HIS A 131 -2.25 -17.18 22.77
CA HIS A 131 -1.15 -18.02 23.28
C HIS A 131 -0.13 -18.47 22.21
N TYR A 132 -0.56 -18.60 20.95
CA TYR A 132 0.29 -19.02 19.83
C TYR A 132 1.31 -17.95 19.39
N LEU A 133 1.04 -16.66 19.63
CA LEU A 133 1.91 -15.54 19.21
C LEU A 133 2.29 -14.67 20.41
N ARG A 134 2.90 -15.26 21.44
CA ARG A 134 3.37 -14.51 22.61
C ARG A 134 4.69 -13.79 22.36
N PHE A 135 4.85 -12.63 23.00
CA PHE A 135 6.14 -11.97 23.09
C PHE A 135 7.05 -12.78 24.00
N ARG A 136 8.11 -13.35 23.41
CA ARG A 136 9.12 -14.09 24.17
C ARG A 136 10.42 -13.33 24.10
N PHE A 137 10.77 -12.64 25.19
CA PHE A 137 12.01 -11.85 25.30
C PHE A 137 13.28 -12.61 24.88
N PRO A 138 13.47 -13.91 25.19
CA PRO A 138 14.64 -14.64 24.70
C PRO A 138 14.72 -14.77 23.17
N LEU A 139 13.57 -14.69 22.49
CA LEU A 139 13.47 -14.71 21.03
C LEU A 139 13.62 -13.33 20.39
N PHE A 140 13.96 -12.28 21.15
CA PHE A 140 14.19 -10.93 20.60
C PHE A 140 15.61 -10.74 20.07
N ARG A 141 16.56 -11.62 20.44
CA ARG A 141 17.92 -11.59 19.90
C ARG A 141 17.88 -11.67 18.36
N PRO A 142 18.45 -10.70 17.63
CA PRO A 142 18.39 -10.67 16.17
C PRO A 142 18.94 -11.96 15.56
N ARG A 143 18.13 -12.62 14.73
CA ARG A 143 18.55 -13.78 13.94
C ARG A 143 18.65 -13.35 12.49
N LEU A 144 19.86 -12.97 12.07
CA LEU A 144 20.13 -12.44 10.71
C LEU A 144 19.55 -13.34 9.60
N LYS A 145 19.68 -14.66 9.72
CA LYS A 145 19.11 -15.62 8.75
C LYS A 145 17.59 -15.45 8.56
N ILE A 146 16.83 -15.14 9.61
CA ILE A 146 15.39 -14.91 9.54
C ILE A 146 15.11 -13.53 8.94
N TRP A 147 15.88 -12.51 9.34
CA TRP A 147 15.73 -11.15 8.83
C TRP A 147 16.01 -11.07 7.34
N THR A 148 17.08 -11.71 6.85
CA THR A 148 17.38 -11.77 5.41
C THR A 148 16.22 -12.40 4.63
N LYS A 149 15.60 -13.47 5.15
CA LYS A 149 14.40 -14.07 4.51
C LYS A 149 13.20 -13.11 4.51
N MET A 150 12.95 -12.41 5.61
CA MET A 150 11.87 -11.43 5.70
C MET A 150 12.11 -10.25 4.74
N LEU A 151 13.33 -9.71 4.70
CA LEU A 151 13.72 -8.64 3.79
C LEU A 151 13.66 -9.06 2.33
N HIS A 152 14.05 -10.29 2.00
CA HIS A 152 13.97 -10.80 0.64
C HIS A 152 12.53 -10.85 0.11
N ILE A 153 11.54 -10.91 0.99
CA ILE A 153 10.11 -10.85 0.63
C ILE A 153 9.60 -9.40 0.70
N GLY A 154 9.89 -8.70 1.80
CA GLY A 154 9.36 -7.37 2.10
C GLY A 154 9.98 -6.24 1.29
N VAL A 155 11.28 -6.28 0.99
CA VAL A 155 11.96 -5.22 0.22
C VAL A 155 11.42 -5.16 -1.22
N PRO A 156 11.30 -6.28 -1.97
CA PRO A 156 10.73 -6.21 -3.30
C PRO A 156 9.26 -5.73 -3.30
N ALA A 157 8.46 -6.17 -2.32
CA ALA A 157 7.07 -5.71 -2.18
C ALA A 157 6.97 -4.22 -1.84
N GLY A 158 7.86 -3.70 -0.99
CA GLY A 158 7.96 -2.27 -0.69
C GLY A 158 8.46 -1.45 -1.86
N ALA A 159 9.39 -2.00 -2.66
CA ALA A 159 9.91 -1.33 -3.85
C ALA A 159 8.82 -1.09 -4.92
N GLU A 160 7.77 -1.92 -5.00
CA GLU A 160 6.61 -1.65 -5.87
C GLU A 160 5.94 -0.30 -5.55
N PHE A 161 5.82 0.06 -4.26
CA PHE A 161 5.29 1.36 -3.87
C PHE A 161 6.23 2.52 -4.22
N VAL A 162 7.54 2.31 -4.14
CA VAL A 162 8.53 3.31 -4.60
C VAL A 162 8.40 3.54 -6.12
N LEU A 163 8.24 2.48 -6.91
CA LEU A 163 8.02 2.60 -8.35
C LEU A 163 6.73 3.37 -8.68
N LEU A 164 5.67 3.19 -7.88
CA LEU A 164 4.44 3.97 -8.01
C LEU A 164 4.70 5.48 -7.75
N PHE A 165 5.49 5.82 -6.73
CA PHE A 165 5.90 7.21 -6.49
C PHE A 165 6.69 7.78 -7.67
N VAL A 166 7.67 7.04 -8.20
CA VAL A 166 8.45 7.46 -9.37
C VAL A 166 7.55 7.69 -10.58
N TYR A 167 6.59 6.78 -10.83
CA TYR A 167 5.58 6.95 -11.87
C TYR A 167 4.78 8.26 -11.71
N ILE A 168 4.28 8.55 -10.50
CA ILE A 168 3.52 9.78 -10.23
C ILE A 168 4.37 11.03 -10.45
N VAL A 169 5.65 11.02 -10.04
CA VAL A 169 6.58 12.14 -10.24
C VAL A 169 6.80 12.43 -11.74
N ILE A 170 7.00 11.38 -12.55
CA ILE A 170 7.19 11.53 -13.99
C ILE A 170 5.92 12.13 -14.62
N VAL A 171 4.76 11.58 -14.30
CA VAL A 171 3.46 12.07 -14.79
C VAL A 171 3.26 13.54 -14.40
N TYR A 172 3.50 13.89 -13.15
CA TYR A 172 3.35 15.26 -12.66
C TYR A 172 4.32 16.23 -13.35
N GLY A 173 5.55 15.79 -13.61
CA GLY A 173 6.54 16.55 -14.37
C GLY A 173 6.07 16.89 -15.79
N ILE A 174 5.43 15.93 -16.47
CA ILE A 174 4.86 16.16 -17.81
C ILE A 174 3.66 17.11 -17.76
N ILE A 175 2.78 16.95 -16.77
CA ILE A 175 1.58 17.80 -16.62
C ILE A 175 1.95 19.25 -16.30
N ARG A 176 3.13 19.50 -15.72
CA ARG A 176 3.54 20.85 -15.31
C ARG A 176 3.43 21.88 -16.44
N GLY A 177 3.69 21.48 -17.69
CA GLY A 177 3.60 22.34 -18.88
C GLY A 177 2.17 22.69 -19.33
N PHE A 178 1.13 22.03 -18.82
CA PHE A 178 -0.28 22.23 -19.23
C PHE A 178 -1.05 23.22 -18.34
N GLY A 179 -0.34 23.88 -17.42
CA GLY A 179 -0.89 24.93 -16.57
C GLY A 179 -1.57 24.44 -15.27
N PRO A 180 -2.00 25.38 -14.41
CA PRO A 180 -2.46 25.07 -13.06
C PRO A 180 -3.73 24.23 -13.01
N ALA A 181 -4.69 24.44 -13.94
CA ALA A 181 -5.94 23.70 -13.97
C ALA A 181 -5.73 22.20 -14.27
N ALA A 182 -4.77 21.87 -15.14
CA ALA A 182 -4.40 20.49 -15.45
C ALA A 182 -3.76 19.78 -14.24
N GLN A 183 -2.87 20.47 -13.53
CA GLN A 183 -2.25 19.95 -12.30
C GLN A 183 -3.29 19.72 -11.20
N ALA A 184 -4.21 20.67 -11.01
CA ALA A 184 -5.31 20.54 -10.06
C ALA A 184 -6.25 19.39 -10.43
N GLY A 185 -6.64 19.29 -11.72
CA GLY A 185 -7.51 18.22 -12.23
C GLY A 185 -6.90 16.84 -12.05
N PHE A 186 -5.60 16.69 -12.33
CA PHE A 186 -4.87 15.45 -12.06
C PHE A 186 -4.77 15.15 -10.56
N GLY A 187 -4.46 16.16 -9.73
CA GLY A 187 -4.36 15.96 -8.28
C GLY A 187 -5.68 15.48 -7.66
N VAL A 188 -6.80 16.06 -8.07
CA VAL A 188 -8.14 15.60 -7.67
C VAL A 188 -8.42 14.20 -8.22
N GLY A 189 -8.17 13.97 -9.51
CA GLY A 189 -8.36 12.66 -10.15
C GLY A 189 -7.54 11.56 -9.47
N ALA A 190 -6.30 11.83 -9.09
CA ALA A 190 -5.43 10.90 -8.37
C ALA A 190 -5.97 10.54 -6.99
N ARG A 191 -6.56 11.50 -6.26
CA ARG A 191 -7.25 11.23 -4.98
C ARG A 191 -8.49 10.36 -5.17
N VAL A 192 -9.29 10.65 -6.21
CA VAL A 192 -10.45 9.81 -6.57
C VAL A 192 -9.99 8.39 -6.89
N MET A 193 -8.93 8.23 -7.68
CA MET A 193 -8.37 6.90 -7.96
C MET A 193 -7.89 6.18 -6.70
N GLN A 194 -7.19 6.86 -5.79
CA GLN A 194 -6.75 6.25 -4.53
C GLN A 194 -7.94 5.68 -3.74
N ALA A 195 -9.05 6.41 -3.68
CA ALA A 195 -10.27 5.94 -3.04
C ALA A 195 -10.88 4.72 -3.76
N LEU A 196 -10.95 4.76 -5.09
CA LEU A 196 -11.49 3.68 -5.91
C LEU A 196 -10.64 2.40 -5.86
N PHE A 197 -9.33 2.51 -5.60
CA PHE A 197 -8.43 1.35 -5.49
C PHE A 197 -8.44 0.72 -4.09
N LEU A 198 -8.97 1.41 -3.07
CA LEU A 198 -8.96 0.92 -1.70
C LEU A 198 -9.61 -0.48 -1.54
N PRO A 199 -10.74 -0.80 -2.20
CA PRO A 199 -11.33 -2.14 -2.15
C PRO A 199 -10.41 -3.24 -2.70
N VAL A 200 -9.69 -3.00 -3.82
CA VAL A 200 -8.80 -4.02 -4.39
C VAL A 200 -7.51 -4.19 -3.61
N VAL A 201 -7.03 -3.11 -2.96
CA VAL A 201 -5.94 -3.19 -1.98
C VAL A 201 -6.38 -4.02 -0.77
N ALA A 202 -7.60 -3.82 -0.26
CA ALA A 202 -8.15 -4.61 0.85
C ALA A 202 -8.28 -6.10 0.50
N LEU A 203 -8.79 -6.42 -0.71
CA LEU A 203 -8.83 -7.79 -1.22
C LEU A 203 -7.42 -8.39 -1.30
N SER A 204 -6.44 -7.63 -1.78
CA SER A 204 -5.06 -8.07 -1.89
C SER A 204 -4.44 -8.37 -0.52
N PHE A 205 -4.80 -7.68 0.55
CA PHE A 205 -4.37 -8.06 1.91
C PHE A 205 -5.02 -9.35 2.43
N ALA A 206 -6.18 -9.76 1.89
CA ALA A 206 -6.86 -11.00 2.24
C ALA A 206 -6.35 -12.21 1.44
N VAL A 207 -6.04 -12.02 0.15
CA VAL A 207 -5.56 -13.10 -0.73
C VAL A 207 -4.22 -13.67 -0.27
N ALA A 208 -3.27 -12.82 0.15
CA ALA A 208 -1.92 -13.23 0.55
C ALA A 208 -1.91 -14.29 1.68
N PRO A 209 -2.57 -14.08 2.84
CA PRO A 209 -2.60 -15.09 3.90
C PRO A 209 -3.39 -16.33 3.51
N VAL A 210 -4.49 -16.21 2.76
CA VAL A 210 -5.30 -17.37 2.31
C VAL A 210 -4.46 -18.27 1.38
N VAL A 211 -3.77 -17.69 0.41
CA VAL A 211 -2.85 -18.42 -0.47
C VAL A 211 -1.68 -18.98 0.33
N GLY A 212 -1.06 -18.18 1.19
CA GLY A 212 0.08 -18.59 1.99
C GLY A 212 -0.20 -19.76 2.93
N GLN A 213 -1.38 -19.79 3.57
CA GLN A 213 -1.81 -20.91 4.40
C GLN A 213 -2.03 -22.19 3.58
N ASN A 214 -2.71 -22.09 2.42
CA ASN A 214 -2.92 -23.26 1.56
C ASN A 214 -1.60 -23.76 0.95
N PHE A 215 -0.69 -22.86 0.59
CA PHE A 215 0.63 -23.19 0.07
C PHE A 215 1.51 -23.86 1.14
N GLY A 216 1.56 -23.28 2.35
CA GLY A 216 2.27 -23.86 3.50
C GLY A 216 1.69 -25.21 3.93
N GLY A 217 0.37 -25.41 3.76
CA GLY A 217 -0.31 -26.68 3.98
C GLY A 217 -0.21 -27.69 2.84
N ARG A 218 0.58 -27.40 1.79
CA ARG A 218 0.76 -28.25 0.59
C ARG A 218 -0.53 -28.59 -0.16
N ARG A 219 -1.55 -27.72 -0.11
CA ARG A 219 -2.86 -27.94 -0.75
C ARG A 219 -2.92 -27.25 -2.12
N ALA A 220 -2.29 -27.84 -3.13
CA ALA A 220 -2.14 -27.24 -4.47
C ALA A 220 -3.47 -26.79 -5.10
N ASP A 221 -4.51 -27.62 -5.02
CA ASP A 221 -5.82 -27.31 -5.61
C ASP A 221 -6.47 -26.13 -4.91
N ARG A 222 -6.35 -26.04 -3.58
CA ARG A 222 -6.85 -24.89 -2.82
C ARG A 222 -6.07 -23.62 -3.14
N VAL A 223 -4.75 -23.71 -3.36
CA VAL A 223 -3.97 -22.55 -3.83
C VAL A 223 -4.52 -22.05 -5.17
N ARG A 224 -4.70 -22.95 -6.15
CA ARG A 224 -5.25 -22.58 -7.47
C ARG A 224 -6.63 -21.94 -7.35
N HIS A 225 -7.52 -22.56 -6.57
CA HIS A 225 -8.86 -22.04 -6.34
C HIS A 225 -8.83 -20.64 -5.70
N SER A 226 -8.01 -20.43 -4.67
CA SER A 226 -7.86 -19.11 -4.03
C SER A 226 -7.32 -18.05 -4.98
N VAL A 227 -6.37 -18.42 -5.86
CA VAL A 227 -5.81 -17.51 -6.88
C VAL A 227 -6.87 -17.10 -7.89
N TYR A 228 -7.59 -18.06 -8.49
CA TYR A 228 -8.60 -17.77 -9.50
C TYR A 228 -9.80 -17.02 -8.90
N ALA A 229 -10.24 -17.38 -7.69
CA ALA A 229 -11.29 -16.66 -6.99
C ALA A 229 -10.86 -15.22 -6.67
N GLY A 230 -9.63 -15.01 -6.17
CA GLY A 230 -9.09 -13.68 -5.91
C GLY A 230 -9.05 -12.81 -7.16
N ILE A 231 -8.50 -13.35 -8.26
CA ILE A 231 -8.44 -12.65 -9.56
C ILE A 231 -9.84 -12.34 -10.10
N GLY A 232 -10.78 -13.28 -10.01
CA GLY A 232 -12.16 -13.10 -10.46
C GLY A 232 -12.89 -12.01 -9.67
N ILE A 233 -12.81 -12.04 -8.33
CA ILE A 233 -13.40 -11.01 -7.47
C ILE A 233 -12.78 -9.64 -7.77
N ALA A 234 -11.45 -9.56 -7.91
CA ALA A 234 -10.75 -8.32 -8.24
C ALA A 234 -11.20 -7.77 -9.59
N ALA A 235 -11.29 -8.62 -10.62
CA ALA A 235 -11.69 -8.23 -11.97
C ALA A 235 -13.14 -7.71 -12.00
N VAL A 236 -14.08 -8.44 -11.39
CA VAL A 236 -15.50 -8.03 -11.33
C VAL A 236 -15.63 -6.71 -10.56
N MET A 237 -15.00 -6.60 -9.40
CA MET A 237 -15.06 -5.38 -8.58
C MET A 237 -14.49 -4.17 -9.34
N MET A 238 -13.33 -4.31 -9.96
CA MET A 238 -12.72 -3.23 -10.73
C MET A 238 -13.50 -2.90 -12.00
N LEU A 239 -14.15 -3.88 -12.64
CA LEU A 239 -15.01 -3.66 -13.80
C LEU A 239 -16.24 -2.83 -13.43
N VAL A 240 -16.88 -3.13 -12.30
CA VAL A 240 -18.00 -2.33 -11.76
C VAL A 240 -17.54 -0.90 -11.49
N LEU A 241 -16.36 -0.71 -10.88
CA LEU A 241 -15.81 0.63 -10.65
C LEU A 241 -15.46 1.35 -11.95
N THR A 242 -14.93 0.66 -12.97
CA THR A 242 -14.73 1.23 -14.30
C THR A 242 -16.04 1.77 -14.87
N PHE A 243 -17.12 0.99 -14.78
CA PHE A 243 -18.43 1.40 -15.27
C PHE A 243 -18.98 2.64 -14.54
N ILE A 244 -18.85 2.68 -13.21
CA ILE A 244 -19.25 3.85 -12.39
C ILE A 244 -18.49 5.11 -12.81
N VAL A 245 -17.17 5.01 -12.95
CA VAL A 245 -16.33 6.14 -13.37
C VAL A 245 -16.65 6.57 -14.79
N TRP A 246 -16.94 5.62 -15.69
CA TRP A 246 -17.24 5.93 -17.08
C TRP A 246 -18.60 6.63 -17.26
N LEU A 247 -19.58 6.30 -16.42
CA LEU A 247 -20.92 6.89 -16.47
C LEU A 247 -20.94 8.36 -16.01
N ALA A 248 -20.19 8.69 -14.96
CA ALA A 248 -20.24 10.03 -14.36
C ALA A 248 -18.86 10.55 -13.86
N PRO A 249 -17.85 10.66 -14.74
CA PRO A 249 -16.50 11.06 -14.32
C PRO A 249 -16.47 12.51 -13.82
N ALA A 250 -17.23 13.41 -14.46
CA ALA A 250 -17.32 14.81 -14.06
C ALA A 250 -17.97 14.99 -12.68
N ALA A 251 -18.97 14.15 -12.34
CA ALA A 251 -19.61 14.20 -11.02
C ALA A 251 -18.64 13.82 -9.90
N LEU A 252 -17.79 12.80 -10.14
CA LEU A 252 -16.77 12.37 -9.17
C LEU A 252 -15.75 13.48 -8.88
N ILE A 253 -15.33 14.23 -9.91
CA ILE A 253 -14.43 15.38 -9.75
C ILE A 253 -15.16 16.58 -9.13
N GLY A 254 -16.43 16.78 -9.47
CA GLY A 254 -17.28 17.86 -8.97
C GLY A 254 -17.46 17.87 -7.45
N PHE A 255 -17.31 16.72 -6.77
CA PHE A 255 -17.28 16.66 -5.30
C PHE A 255 -16.08 17.41 -4.68
N PHE A 256 -15.01 17.64 -5.44
CA PHE A 256 -13.77 18.22 -4.94
C PHE A 256 -13.47 19.61 -5.51
N SER A 257 -14.06 19.97 -6.65
CA SER A 257 -13.81 21.26 -7.29
C SER A 257 -15.02 21.75 -8.06
N ASN A 258 -15.26 23.06 -7.99
CA ASN A 258 -16.27 23.76 -8.77
C ASN A 258 -15.70 24.44 -10.03
N ASP A 259 -14.39 24.40 -10.28
CA ASP A 259 -13.80 25.00 -11.50
C ASP A 259 -14.09 24.10 -12.70
N PRO A 260 -14.85 24.57 -13.71
CA PRO A 260 -15.21 23.77 -14.88
C PRO A 260 -14.00 23.21 -15.64
N ARG A 261 -12.86 23.90 -15.64
CA ARG A 261 -11.63 23.44 -16.31
C ARG A 261 -10.99 22.27 -15.57
N VAL A 262 -11.03 22.30 -14.24
CA VAL A 262 -10.55 21.20 -13.38
C VAL A 262 -11.44 19.98 -13.54
N ILE A 263 -12.76 20.18 -13.58
CA ILE A 263 -13.75 19.12 -13.80
C ILE A 263 -13.58 18.48 -15.18
N ALA A 264 -13.44 19.28 -16.23
CA ALA A 264 -13.25 18.77 -17.59
C ALA A 264 -11.95 17.95 -17.71
N PHE A 265 -10.82 18.50 -17.22
CA PHE A 265 -9.54 17.80 -17.27
C PHE A 265 -9.54 16.52 -16.42
N GLY A 266 -9.99 16.61 -15.17
CA GLY A 266 -10.08 15.47 -14.26
C GLY A 266 -11.06 14.40 -14.77
N GLY A 267 -12.15 14.81 -15.42
CA GLY A 267 -13.14 13.93 -16.01
C GLY A 267 -12.57 13.14 -17.19
N ASP A 268 -11.88 13.83 -18.12
CA ASP A 268 -11.18 13.19 -19.24
C ASP A 268 -10.12 12.20 -18.73
N TYR A 269 -9.35 12.61 -17.72
CA TYR A 269 -8.38 11.76 -17.05
C TYR A 269 -9.01 10.49 -16.48
N LEU A 270 -10.04 10.63 -15.64
CA LEU A 270 -10.72 9.49 -15.02
C LEU A 270 -11.34 8.55 -16.05
N ARG A 271 -11.95 9.10 -17.10
CA ARG A 271 -12.61 8.31 -18.15
C ARG A 271 -11.63 7.44 -18.94
N ILE A 272 -10.43 7.95 -19.24
CA ILE A 272 -9.41 7.18 -19.96
C ILE A 272 -8.69 6.21 -19.01
N VAL A 273 -8.36 6.66 -17.80
CA VAL A 273 -7.59 5.84 -16.85
C VAL A 273 -8.44 4.75 -16.19
N SER A 274 -9.77 4.85 -16.19
CA SER A 274 -10.67 3.78 -15.70
C SER A 274 -10.49 2.46 -16.45
N PHE A 275 -10.00 2.47 -17.69
CA PHE A 275 -9.63 1.26 -18.43
C PHE A 275 -8.45 0.50 -17.79
N ASN A 276 -7.66 1.14 -16.93
CA ASN A 276 -6.60 0.48 -16.16
C ASN A 276 -7.13 -0.38 -15.01
N PHE A 277 -8.33 -0.14 -14.53
CA PHE A 277 -8.77 -0.61 -13.22
C PHE A 277 -8.77 -2.14 -13.14
N VAL A 278 -9.35 -2.82 -14.13
CA VAL A 278 -9.38 -4.29 -14.17
C VAL A 278 -7.95 -4.85 -14.21
N ALA A 279 -7.11 -4.34 -15.10
CA ALA A 279 -5.74 -4.78 -15.25
C ALA A 279 -4.91 -4.54 -13.98
N ALA A 280 -5.08 -3.38 -13.35
CA ALA A 280 -4.41 -3.03 -12.11
C ALA A 280 -4.91 -3.89 -10.94
N GLY A 281 -6.20 -4.18 -10.86
CA GLY A 281 -6.77 -5.08 -9.85
C GLY A 281 -6.19 -6.49 -9.93
N ILE A 282 -6.09 -7.02 -11.15
CA ILE A 282 -5.44 -8.32 -11.41
C ILE A 282 -3.97 -8.28 -11.01
N VAL A 283 -3.25 -7.19 -11.34
CA VAL A 283 -1.85 -7.01 -10.93
C VAL A 283 -1.71 -6.99 -9.41
N PHE A 284 -2.49 -6.17 -8.70
CA PHE A 284 -2.45 -6.08 -7.23
C PHE A 284 -2.72 -7.43 -6.56
N THR A 285 -3.75 -8.14 -7.03
CA THR A 285 -4.10 -9.45 -6.49
C THR A 285 -3.01 -10.49 -6.80
N THR A 286 -2.45 -10.48 -8.00
CA THR A 286 -1.35 -11.37 -8.37
C THR A 286 -0.08 -11.08 -7.56
N SER A 287 0.27 -9.81 -7.34
CA SER A 287 1.38 -9.41 -6.46
C SER A 287 1.19 -9.95 -5.04
N SER A 288 -0.05 -9.94 -4.54
CA SER A 288 -0.42 -10.55 -3.25
C SER A 288 -0.28 -12.07 -3.23
N VAL A 289 -0.68 -12.77 -4.31
CA VAL A 289 -0.45 -14.22 -4.45
C VAL A 289 1.04 -14.55 -4.35
N PHE A 290 1.88 -13.79 -5.05
CA PHE A 290 3.33 -13.91 -5.01
C PHE A 290 3.92 -13.68 -3.62
N GLN A 291 3.40 -12.70 -2.88
CA GLN A 291 3.74 -12.49 -1.46
C GLN A 291 3.35 -13.70 -0.60
N GLY A 292 2.15 -14.28 -0.83
CA GLY A 292 1.65 -15.46 -0.12
C GLY A 292 2.53 -16.71 -0.31
N ILE A 293 3.05 -16.93 -1.52
CA ILE A 293 3.97 -18.06 -1.84
C ILE A 293 5.45 -17.74 -1.57
N GLY A 294 5.76 -16.54 -1.05
CA GLY A 294 7.09 -16.11 -0.64
C GLY A 294 8.08 -15.81 -1.76
N ASN A 295 7.62 -15.46 -2.97
CA ASN A 295 8.48 -14.98 -4.06
C ASN A 295 7.95 -13.68 -4.64
N THR A 296 8.50 -12.54 -4.21
CA THR A 296 8.02 -11.20 -4.56
C THR A 296 8.84 -10.51 -5.66
N TRP A 297 9.85 -11.18 -6.22
CA TRP A 297 10.62 -10.66 -7.34
C TRP A 297 9.84 -10.56 -8.65
N PRO A 298 9.01 -11.55 -9.06
CA PRO A 298 8.28 -11.46 -10.32
C PRO A 298 7.33 -10.25 -10.40
N PRO A 299 6.54 -9.92 -9.35
CA PRO A 299 5.77 -8.67 -9.29
C PRO A 299 6.62 -7.42 -9.46
N LEU A 300 7.75 -7.34 -8.76
CA LEU A 300 8.65 -6.20 -8.86
C LEU A 300 9.18 -6.03 -10.29
N ILE A 301 9.64 -7.10 -10.92
CA ILE A 301 10.12 -7.08 -12.31
C ILE A 301 9.00 -6.62 -13.26
N SER A 302 7.77 -7.10 -13.05
CA SER A 302 6.61 -6.65 -13.84
C SER A 302 6.33 -5.15 -13.65
N SER A 303 6.40 -4.65 -12.41
CA SER A 303 6.25 -3.22 -12.08
C SER A 303 7.38 -2.36 -12.66
N MET A 304 8.62 -2.84 -12.65
CA MET A 304 9.75 -2.18 -13.29
C MET A 304 9.58 -2.15 -14.82
N ALA A 305 9.15 -3.26 -15.43
CA ALA A 305 8.87 -3.33 -16.86
C ALA A 305 7.79 -2.33 -17.25
N ARG A 306 6.70 -2.22 -16.49
CA ARG A 306 5.68 -1.18 -16.70
C ARG A 306 6.27 0.22 -16.63
N LEU A 307 7.05 0.51 -15.59
CA LEU A 307 7.65 1.83 -15.43
C LEU A 307 8.55 2.18 -16.61
N LEU A 308 9.36 1.25 -17.10
CA LEU A 308 10.22 1.46 -18.27
C LEU A 308 9.41 1.65 -19.56
N LEU A 309 8.42 0.79 -19.80
CA LEU A 309 7.50 0.86 -20.94
C LEU A 309 6.66 2.13 -20.94
N PHE A 310 6.44 2.74 -19.78
CA PHE A 310 5.73 4.01 -19.65
C PHE A 310 6.67 5.22 -19.73
N ALA A 311 7.73 5.25 -18.91
CA ALA A 311 8.56 6.43 -18.71
C ALA A 311 9.30 6.86 -19.97
N LEU A 312 9.92 5.92 -20.69
CA LEU A 312 10.67 6.25 -21.90
C LEU A 312 9.75 6.80 -23.01
N PRO A 313 8.65 6.13 -23.40
CA PRO A 313 7.78 6.67 -24.43
C PRO A 313 7.04 7.94 -23.97
N ALA A 314 6.68 8.07 -22.69
CA ALA A 314 6.01 9.27 -22.19
C ALA A 314 6.87 10.53 -22.33
N VAL A 315 8.18 10.42 -22.05
CA VAL A 315 9.12 11.54 -22.18
C VAL A 315 9.43 11.85 -23.65
N LEU A 316 9.46 10.84 -24.52
CA LEU A 316 9.67 11.06 -25.95
C LEU A 316 8.46 11.73 -26.60
N ILE A 317 7.25 11.21 -26.33
CA ILE A 317 5.99 11.74 -26.86
C ILE A 317 5.73 13.16 -26.31
N SER A 318 6.14 13.47 -25.08
CA SER A 318 5.97 14.83 -24.55
C SER A 318 6.81 15.90 -25.26
N ARG A 319 7.81 15.50 -26.04
CA ARG A 319 8.66 16.41 -26.84
C ARG A 319 8.22 16.54 -28.29
N THR A 320 7.23 15.77 -28.75
CA THR A 320 6.78 15.82 -30.15
C THR A 320 5.82 16.99 -30.40
N PRO A 321 5.86 17.63 -31.60
CA PRO A 321 4.89 18.65 -31.99
C PRO A 321 3.46 18.08 -32.01
N GLY A 322 2.48 18.82 -31.46
CA GLY A 322 1.08 18.36 -31.38
C GLY A 322 0.76 17.44 -30.20
N PHE A 323 1.64 17.38 -29.20
CA PHE A 323 1.44 16.55 -28.01
C PHE A 323 0.22 16.99 -27.18
N GLU A 324 -0.78 16.12 -27.13
CA GLU A 324 -1.87 16.18 -26.15
C GLU A 324 -1.61 15.28 -24.95
N ILE A 325 -2.02 15.72 -23.76
CA ILE A 325 -1.89 14.94 -22.51
C ILE A 325 -2.62 13.59 -22.57
N LYS A 326 -3.65 13.48 -23.41
CA LYS A 326 -4.43 12.24 -23.60
C LYS A 326 -3.56 11.08 -24.07
N HIS A 327 -2.52 11.34 -24.86
CA HIS A 327 -1.55 10.32 -25.28
C HIS A 327 -0.84 9.66 -24.10
N VAL A 328 -0.55 10.41 -23.03
CA VAL A 328 0.05 9.87 -21.79
C VAL A 328 -0.92 8.91 -21.10
N TRP A 329 -2.21 9.25 -21.09
CA TRP A 329 -3.25 8.40 -20.51
C TRP A 329 -3.41 7.09 -21.27
N TYR A 330 -3.48 7.15 -22.60
CA TYR A 330 -3.52 5.93 -23.43
C TYR A 330 -2.25 5.09 -23.30
N LEU A 331 -1.07 5.71 -23.24
CA LEU A 331 0.18 5.01 -22.98
C LEU A 331 0.17 4.33 -21.60
N SER A 332 -0.38 5.01 -20.58
CA SER A 332 -0.57 4.40 -19.27
C SER A 332 -1.47 3.16 -19.36
N VAL A 333 -2.54 3.21 -20.16
CA VAL A 333 -3.43 2.07 -20.39
C VAL A 333 -2.72 0.91 -21.06
N ALA A 334 -1.99 1.17 -22.14
CA ALA A 334 -1.20 0.16 -22.83
C ALA A 334 -0.15 -0.49 -21.90
N SER A 335 0.61 0.32 -21.16
CA SER A 335 1.64 -0.17 -20.24
C SER A 335 1.08 -1.03 -19.10
N GLN A 336 -0.11 -0.70 -18.58
CA GLN A 336 -0.80 -1.47 -17.54
C GLN A 336 -1.31 -2.81 -18.07
N LEU A 337 -1.86 -2.85 -19.27
CA LEU A 337 -2.31 -4.09 -19.90
C LEU A 337 -1.13 -5.03 -20.17
N LEU A 338 0.00 -4.49 -20.65
CA LEU A 338 1.23 -5.25 -20.81
C LEU A 338 1.74 -5.77 -19.45
N GLN A 339 1.72 -4.95 -18.40
CA GLN A 339 2.06 -5.37 -17.04
C GLN A 339 1.20 -6.55 -16.58
N MET A 340 -0.12 -6.48 -16.80
CA MET A 340 -1.05 -7.56 -16.46
C MET A 340 -0.68 -8.85 -17.19
N CYS A 341 -0.44 -8.80 -18.50
CA CYS A 341 -0.02 -9.96 -19.28
C CYS A 341 1.29 -10.57 -18.74
N ILE A 342 2.31 -9.74 -18.49
CA ILE A 342 3.59 -10.18 -17.91
C ILE A 342 3.35 -10.84 -16.55
N ASN A 343 2.56 -10.22 -15.68
CA ASN A 343 2.32 -10.72 -14.32
C ASN A 343 1.57 -12.06 -14.33
N LEU A 344 0.58 -12.22 -15.20
CA LEU A 344 -0.15 -13.49 -15.37
C LEU A 344 0.73 -14.60 -15.95
N LEU A 345 1.61 -14.30 -16.90
CA LEU A 345 2.57 -15.25 -17.44
C LEU A 345 3.57 -15.72 -16.38
N LEU A 346 4.11 -14.78 -15.60
CA LEU A 346 4.99 -15.07 -14.47
C LEU A 346 4.27 -15.91 -13.42
N LEU A 347 3.01 -15.57 -13.10
CA LEU A 347 2.20 -16.30 -12.13
C LEU A 347 1.98 -17.75 -12.60
N ARG A 348 1.59 -17.94 -13.87
CA ARG A 348 1.37 -19.28 -14.43
C ARG A 348 2.65 -20.13 -14.36
N ARG A 349 3.81 -19.53 -14.68
CA ARG A 349 5.12 -20.18 -14.59
C ARG A 349 5.44 -20.58 -13.14
N GLU A 350 5.24 -19.66 -12.20
CA GLU A 350 5.58 -19.89 -10.80
C GLU A 350 4.68 -20.95 -10.16
N LEU A 351 3.37 -20.90 -10.42
CA LEU A 351 2.42 -21.90 -9.92
C LEU A 351 2.73 -23.30 -10.48
N ARG A 352 3.13 -23.42 -11.75
CA ARG A 352 3.58 -24.71 -12.31
C ARG A 352 4.83 -25.23 -11.62
N LYS A 353 5.80 -24.36 -11.33
CA LYS A 353 7.06 -24.75 -10.70
C LYS A 353 6.89 -25.13 -9.22
N LYS A 354 6.06 -24.40 -8.48
CA LYS A 354 5.96 -24.52 -7.01
C LYS A 354 4.83 -25.41 -6.50
N LEU A 355 3.81 -25.72 -7.32
CA LEU A 355 2.68 -26.56 -6.90
C LEU A 355 2.84 -28.05 -7.20
N ASN A 356 3.96 -28.48 -7.81
CA ASN A 356 4.28 -29.89 -7.99
C ASN A 356 4.87 -30.45 -6.68
N PHE A 357 3.99 -30.79 -5.73
CA PHE A 357 4.41 -31.33 -4.43
C PHE A 357 4.78 -32.83 -4.49
N GLU A 358 4.25 -33.58 -5.46
CA GLU A 358 4.48 -35.03 -5.61
C GLU A 358 5.95 -35.42 -5.86
N GLY A 359 6.76 -34.52 -6.43
CA GLY A 359 8.20 -34.77 -6.62
C GLY A 359 9.04 -34.59 -5.35
N LEU A 360 8.51 -33.96 -4.29
CA LEU A 360 9.23 -33.68 -3.05
C LEU A 360 9.10 -34.80 -2.00
N GLU A 361 8.09 -35.67 -2.10
CA GLU A 361 7.97 -36.86 -1.25
C GLU A 361 9.01 -37.93 -1.61
N ASN A 362 9.41 -38.03 -2.87
CA ASN A 362 10.44 -38.97 -3.33
C ASN A 362 11.89 -38.55 -2.97
N LEU A 363 12.08 -37.40 -2.33
CA LEU A 363 13.40 -36.90 -1.88
C LEU A 363 13.61 -37.03 -0.36
N VAL A 364 12.62 -37.54 0.38
CA VAL A 364 12.80 -37.96 1.76
C VAL A 364 13.04 -39.47 1.74
N PRO A 365 14.27 -39.97 1.99
CA PRO A 365 14.47 -41.40 2.15
C PRO A 365 13.58 -41.86 3.30
N GLY A 366 12.73 -42.85 3.03
CA GLY A 366 11.98 -43.56 4.07
C GLY A 366 12.94 -44.02 5.14
N GLY A 367 12.79 -43.48 6.35
CA GLY A 367 13.75 -43.72 7.42
C GLY A 367 13.29 -43.12 8.73
N ALA A 368 12.17 -43.63 9.26
CA ALA A 368 11.94 -43.86 10.69
C ALA A 368 10.45 -44.21 10.93
N THR A 369 10.04 -45.38 10.45
CA THR A 369 9.12 -46.20 11.26
C THR A 369 9.94 -46.74 12.42
N ALA A 370 9.63 -46.31 13.64
CA ALA A 370 9.99 -47.04 14.86
C ALA A 370 8.92 -46.70 15.92
N THR A 371 8.06 -47.71 16.14
CA THR A 371 7.32 -48.08 17.35
C THR A 371 7.18 -47.07 18.48
#